data_AF-A0A2N1WIW3-F1
#
_entry.id   AF-A0A2N1WIW3-F1
#
_cell.length_a   1.000
_cell.length_b   1.000
_cell.length_c   1.000
_cell.angle_alpha   90.00
_cell.angle_beta   90.00
_cell.angle_gamma   90.00
#
_symmetry.space_group_name_H-M   'P 1'
#
loop_
_entity.id
_entity.type
_entity.pdbx_description
1 polymer ?
#
loop_
_entity_poly.entity_id
_entity_poly.type
_entity_poly.pdbx_seq_one_letter_code
_entity_poly.pdbx_strand_id
1 'polypeptide(L)'
;MNPGETTDKELSLIDHLLELRSRLIRSVVAVTLCTLVLLPFARRLYTLVSEPLVSRLPEGASMIAIDVVSPVFAPFKLTMILALLIAMPYLIYQAWSFVAPGLYQHEKRIAKPLLAAATVLFYLGCLFAYFVVMPVI
;
A
#
# COMPACT_ATOMS: atom_id res chain seq x y z
N MET A 1 -41.59 -20.39 3.88
CA MET A 1 -40.11 -20.37 3.88
C MET A 1 -39.69 -21.10 2.62
N ASN A 2 -39.31 -20.36 1.57
CA ASN A 2 -39.14 -20.91 0.22
C ASN A 2 -37.70 -21.43 0.03
N PRO A 3 -37.48 -22.72 -0.26
CA PRO A 3 -36.13 -23.31 -0.38
C PRO A 3 -35.24 -22.77 -1.52
N GLY A 4 -35.73 -21.82 -2.33
CA GLY A 4 -34.95 -21.16 -3.39
C GLY A 4 -34.11 -19.95 -2.95
N GLU A 5 -34.44 -19.29 -1.84
CA GLU A 5 -33.77 -18.03 -1.44
C GLU A 5 -32.39 -18.23 -0.79
N THR A 6 -32.11 -19.42 -0.23
CA THR A 6 -30.81 -19.72 0.40
C THR A 6 -29.74 -19.98 -0.65
N THR A 7 -30.08 -20.68 -1.74
CA THR A 7 -29.14 -21.06 -2.80
C THR A 7 -28.64 -19.84 -3.60
N ASP A 8 -29.52 -18.88 -3.92
CA ASP A 8 -29.13 -17.66 -4.65
C ASP A 8 -28.24 -16.72 -3.81
N LYS A 9 -28.46 -16.64 -2.50
CA LYS A 9 -27.60 -15.86 -1.60
C LYS A 9 -26.25 -16.52 -1.36
N GLU A 10 -26.20 -17.84 -1.24
CA GLU A 10 -24.94 -18.58 -1.10
C GLU A 10 -24.05 -18.46 -2.34
N LEU A 11 -24.62 -18.57 -3.54
CA LEU A 11 -23.89 -18.35 -4.79
C LEU A 11 -23.30 -16.92 -4.88
N SER A 12 -24.09 -15.90 -4.48
CA SER A 12 -23.65 -14.50 -4.45
C SER A 12 -22.49 -14.24 -3.47
N LEU A 13 -22.52 -14.83 -2.27
CA LEU A 13 -21.42 -14.70 -1.30
C LEU A 13 -20.15 -15.39 -1.78
N ILE A 14 -20.28 -16.57 -2.38
CA ILE A 14 -19.15 -17.30 -2.97
C ILE A 14 -18.53 -16.49 -4.11
N ASP A 15 -19.34 -15.87 -4.97
CA ASP A 15 -18.88 -15.01 -6.05
C ASP A 15 -18.16 -13.76 -5.54
N HIS A 16 -18.68 -13.12 -4.48
CA HIS A 16 -18.03 -11.97 -3.87
C HIS A 16 -16.69 -12.33 -3.21
N LEU A 17 -16.59 -13.49 -2.55
CA LEU A 17 -15.34 -13.98 -1.99
C LEU A 17 -14.31 -14.36 -3.09
N LEU A 18 -14.77 -14.93 -4.20
CA LEU A 18 -13.93 -15.21 -5.37
C LEU A 18 -13.38 -13.91 -5.98
N GLU A 19 -14.21 -12.88 -6.05
CA GLU A 19 -13.79 -11.55 -6.48
C GLU A 19 -12.72 -10.97 -5.55
N LEU A 20 -12.90 -11.05 -4.23
CA LEU A 20 -11.90 -10.60 -3.25
C LEU A 20 -10.54 -11.30 -3.46
N ARG A 21 -10.54 -12.63 -3.59
CA ARG A 21 -9.30 -13.40 -3.80
C ARG A 21 -8.57 -12.97 -5.07
N SER A 22 -9.30 -12.90 -6.19
CA SER A 22 -8.74 -12.48 -7.48
C SER A 22 -8.15 -11.07 -7.39
N ARG A 23 -8.84 -10.20 -6.67
CA ARG A 23 -8.42 -8.83 -6.45
C ARG A 23 -7.16 -8.73 -5.61
N LEU A 24 -7.12 -9.46 -4.49
CA LEU A 24 -5.97 -9.57 -3.60
C LEU A 24 -4.72 -10.08 -4.33
N ILE A 25 -4.87 -11.13 -5.15
CA ILE A 25 -3.74 -11.67 -5.93
C ILE A 25 -3.18 -10.60 -6.88
N ARG A 26 -4.03 -9.86 -7.60
CA ARG A 26 -3.58 -8.78 -8.49
C ARG A 26 -2.89 -7.65 -7.72
N SER A 27 -3.39 -7.28 -6.53
CA SER A 27 -2.76 -6.32 -5.64
C SER A 27 -1.37 -6.76 -5.19
N VAL A 28 -1.23 -8.02 -4.77
CA VAL A 28 0.06 -8.61 -4.38
C VAL A 28 1.02 -8.61 -5.56
N VAL A 29 0.57 -9.06 -6.74
CA VAL A 29 1.38 -9.07 -7.96
C VAL A 29 1.85 -7.66 -8.32
N ALA A 30 0.99 -6.65 -8.24
CA ALA A 30 1.38 -5.26 -8.51
C ALA A 30 2.48 -4.77 -7.56
N VAL A 31 2.35 -5.02 -6.25
CA VAL A 31 3.36 -4.64 -5.25
C VAL A 31 4.65 -5.42 -5.47
N THR A 32 4.58 -6.71 -5.78
CA THR A 32 5.75 -7.54 -6.09
C THR A 32 6.47 -7.03 -7.34
N LEU A 33 5.74 -6.70 -8.42
CA LEU A 33 6.33 -6.14 -9.64
C LEU A 33 7.01 -4.79 -9.37
N CYS A 34 6.35 -3.88 -8.64
CA CYS A 34 6.96 -2.62 -8.23
C CYS A 34 8.23 -2.85 -7.39
N THR A 35 8.19 -3.81 -6.47
CA THR A 35 9.35 -4.17 -5.65
C THR A 35 10.50 -4.65 -6.52
N LEU A 36 10.25 -5.60 -7.44
CA LEU A 36 11.26 -6.14 -8.35
C LEU A 36 11.91 -5.06 -9.23
N VAL A 37 11.12 -4.09 -9.71
CA VAL A 37 11.61 -2.95 -10.50
C VAL A 37 12.49 -2.01 -9.66
N LEU A 38 12.16 -1.83 -8.38
CA LEU A 38 12.90 -0.95 -7.47
C LEU A 38 14.11 -1.61 -6.80
N LEU A 39 14.16 -2.95 -6.72
CA LEU A 39 15.28 -3.71 -6.15
C LEU A 39 16.67 -3.31 -6.70
N PRO A 40 16.90 -3.14 -8.01
CA PRO A 40 18.21 -2.69 -8.50
C PRO A 40 18.59 -1.29 -7.99
N PHE A 41 17.61 -0.46 -7.64
CA PHE A 41 17.80 0.90 -7.11
C PHE A 41 17.75 0.95 -5.57
N ALA A 42 17.53 -0.17 -4.88
CA ALA A 42 17.32 -0.25 -3.44
C ALA A 42 18.43 0.43 -2.63
N ARG A 43 19.71 0.22 -3.02
CA ARG A 43 20.85 0.85 -2.33
C ARG A 43 20.84 2.38 -2.47
N ARG A 44 20.50 2.88 -3.66
CA ARG A 44 20.46 4.32 -3.95
C ARG A 44 19.29 5.00 -3.24
N LEU A 45 18.14 4.35 -3.19
CA LEU A 45 16.97 4.81 -2.41
C LEU A 45 17.28 4.82 -0.91
N TYR A 46 17.97 3.78 -0.42
CA TYR A 46 18.39 3.72 0.97
C TYR A 46 19.33 4.85 1.35
N THR A 47 20.38 5.12 0.55
CA THR A 47 21.30 6.23 0.83
C THR A 47 20.59 7.59 0.85
N LEU A 48 19.68 7.83 -0.10
CA LEU A 48 18.88 9.06 -0.18
C LEU A 48 17.99 9.28 1.05
N VAL A 49 17.39 8.20 1.58
CA VAL A 49 16.50 8.27 2.74
C VAL A 49 17.27 8.28 4.06
N SER A 50 18.42 7.59 4.13
CA SER A 50 19.24 7.51 5.35
C SER A 50 20.02 8.80 5.62
N GLU A 51 20.45 9.52 4.60
CA GLU A 51 21.25 10.75 4.74
C GLU A 51 20.58 11.85 5.62
N PRO A 52 19.29 12.21 5.41
CA PRO A 52 18.61 13.16 6.29
C PRO A 52 18.34 12.61 7.70
N LEU A 53 18.16 11.29 7.84
CA LEU A 53 17.97 10.65 9.15
C LEU A 53 19.26 10.69 9.98
N VAL A 54 20.42 10.42 9.37
CA VAL A 54 21.75 10.52 10.01
C VAL A 54 22.05 11.94 10.49
N SER A 55 21.60 12.97 9.76
CA SER A 55 21.81 14.38 10.15
C SER A 55 21.00 14.83 11.38
N ARG A 56 20.01 14.04 11.80
CA ARG A 56 19.17 14.29 12.99
C ARG A 56 19.54 13.39 14.18
N LEU A 57 20.58 12.55 14.04
CA LEU A 57 21.10 11.77 15.16
C LEU A 57 21.95 12.68 16.08
N PRO A 58 21.79 12.58 17.42
CA PRO A 58 22.63 13.32 18.37
C PRO A 58 24.11 12.90 18.24
N GLU A 59 25.02 13.86 18.40
CA GLU A 59 26.47 13.60 18.35
C GLU A 59 26.86 12.51 19.35
N GLY A 60 27.28 11.34 18.84
CA GLY A 60 27.67 10.17 19.63
C GLY A 60 26.85 8.90 19.37
N ALA A 61 25.73 8.97 18.64
CA ALA A 61 25.00 7.79 18.19
C ALA A 61 25.69 7.16 16.96
N SER A 62 26.64 6.28 17.22
CA SER A 62 27.14 5.34 16.22
C SER A 62 25.97 4.56 15.61
N MET A 63 25.97 4.40 14.29
CA MET A 63 25.10 3.46 13.58
C MET A 63 25.53 2.03 13.96
N ILE A 64 25.18 1.60 15.17
CA ILE A 64 25.44 0.23 15.61
C ILE A 64 24.37 -0.65 14.97
N ALA A 65 24.75 -1.26 13.84
CA ALA A 65 24.03 -2.42 13.33
C ALA A 65 24.14 -3.53 14.38
N ILE A 66 23.07 -3.72 15.17
CA ILE A 66 22.96 -4.80 16.16
C ILE A 66 22.95 -6.18 15.46
N ASP A 67 22.80 -6.23 14.13
CA ASP A 67 22.63 -7.46 13.37
C ASP A 67 23.39 -7.46 12.04
N VAL A 68 24.19 -8.51 11.78
CA VAL A 68 25.06 -8.69 10.58
C VAL A 68 24.25 -8.75 9.28
N VAL A 69 22.95 -9.01 9.41
CA VAL A 69 21.97 -9.16 8.33
C VAL A 69 21.32 -7.81 7.92
N SER A 70 21.46 -6.78 8.76
CA SER A 70 20.88 -5.44 8.56
C SER A 70 21.25 -4.75 7.23
N PRO A 71 22.49 -4.86 6.69
CA PRO A 71 22.87 -4.19 5.44
C PRO A 71 22.09 -4.69 4.21
N VAL A 72 21.55 -5.90 4.26
CA VAL A 72 20.74 -6.47 3.18
C VAL A 72 19.25 -6.27 3.45
N PHE A 73 18.81 -6.41 4.70
CA PHE A 73 17.39 -6.32 5.05
C PHE A 73 16.88 -4.89 5.17
N ALA A 74 17.70 -3.93 5.59
CA ALA A 74 17.29 -2.53 5.71
C ALA A 74 16.93 -1.90 4.34
N PRO A 75 17.78 -1.95 3.29
CA PRO A 75 17.39 -1.45 1.98
C PRO A 75 16.24 -2.25 1.38
N PHE A 76 16.17 -3.57 1.61
CA PHE A 76 15.06 -4.39 1.13
C PHE A 76 13.71 -3.97 1.73
N LYS A 77 13.64 -3.82 3.06
CA LYS A 77 12.42 -3.36 3.77
C LYS A 77 11.98 -1.98 3.28
N LEU A 78 12.91 -1.04 3.15
CA LEU A 78 12.62 0.29 2.64
C LEU A 78 12.06 0.24 1.21
N THR A 79 12.67 -0.58 0.35
CA THR A 79 12.24 -0.73 -1.04
C THR A 79 10.84 -1.35 -1.13
N MET A 80 10.50 -2.30 -0.26
CA MET A 80 9.13 -2.83 -0.17
C MET A 80 8.12 -1.76 0.26
N ILE A 81 8.45 -0.92 1.24
CA ILE A 81 7.58 0.18 1.67
C ILE A 81 7.39 1.19 0.54
N LEU A 82 8.47 1.58 -0.14
CA LEU A 82 8.42 2.47 -1.31
C LEU A 82 7.60 1.87 -2.46
N ALA A 83 7.80 0.59 -2.77
CA ALA A 83 7.03 -0.12 -3.78
C ALA A 83 5.54 -0.12 -3.42
N LEU A 84 5.21 -0.33 -2.14
CA LEU A 84 3.84 -0.25 -1.65
C LEU A 84 3.27 1.17 -1.87
N LEU A 85 3.99 2.22 -1.47
CA LEU A 85 3.58 3.62 -1.66
C LEU A 85 3.34 3.98 -3.13
N ILE A 86 4.15 3.43 -4.05
CA ILE A 86 3.99 3.63 -5.49
C ILE A 86 2.80 2.82 -6.02
N ALA A 87 2.58 1.61 -5.51
CA ALA A 87 1.45 0.76 -5.89
C ALA A 87 0.11 1.20 -5.28
N MET A 88 0.09 2.13 -4.31
CA MET A 88 -1.12 2.57 -3.61
C MET A 88 -2.29 3.03 -4.50
N PRO A 89 -2.10 3.81 -5.58
CA PRO A 89 -3.21 4.19 -6.45
C PRO A 89 -3.93 2.97 -7.04
N TYR A 90 -3.17 1.93 -7.41
CA TYR A 90 -3.70 0.67 -7.90
C TYR A 90 -4.37 -0.14 -6.79
N LEU A 91 -3.77 -0.18 -5.59
CA LEU A 91 -4.34 -0.88 -4.43
C LEU A 91 -5.67 -0.27 -4.00
N ILE A 92 -5.77 1.06 -3.94
CA ILE A 92 -7.00 1.77 -3.59
C ILE A 92 -8.05 1.52 -4.68
N TYR A 93 -7.68 1.55 -5.96
CA TYR A 93 -8.60 1.19 -7.06
C TYR A 93 -9.13 -0.23 -6.89
N GLN A 94 -8.25 -1.18 -6.57
CA GLN A 94 -8.63 -2.58 -6.44
C GLN A 94 -9.51 -2.84 -5.22
N ALA A 95 -9.22 -2.18 -4.09
CA ALA A 95 -10.05 -2.21 -2.88
C ALA A 95 -11.42 -1.58 -3.14
N TRP A 96 -11.46 -0.43 -3.82
CA TRP A 96 -12.72 0.25 -4.15
C TRP A 96 -13.57 -0.59 -5.11
N SER A 97 -12.94 -1.21 -6.10
CA SER A 97 -13.66 -2.02 -7.08
C SER A 97 -14.22 -3.32 -6.48
N PHE A 98 -13.76 -3.76 -5.31
CA PHE A 98 -14.41 -4.82 -4.52
C PHE A 98 -15.68 -4.31 -3.81
N VAL A 99 -15.69 -3.05 -3.36
CA VAL A 99 -16.86 -2.44 -2.69
C VAL A 99 -17.91 -1.97 -3.69
N ALA A 100 -17.48 -1.49 -4.87
CA ALA A 100 -18.32 -0.98 -5.96
C ALA A 100 -19.47 -1.90 -6.43
N PRO A 101 -19.37 -3.24 -6.51
CA PRO A 101 -20.50 -4.10 -6.87
C PRO A 101 -21.68 -4.01 -5.90
N GLY A 102 -21.45 -3.63 -4.63
CA GLY A 102 -22.53 -3.37 -3.66
C GLY A 102 -23.19 -1.99 -3.78
N LEU A 103 -22.69 -1.13 -4.68
CA LEU A 103 -23.12 0.25 -4.81
C LEU A 103 -24.11 0.41 -5.99
N TYR A 104 -25.23 1.12 -5.77
CA TYR A 104 -26.26 1.33 -6.78
C TYR A 104 -25.67 1.96 -8.05
N GLN A 105 -26.12 1.52 -9.23
CA GLN A 105 -25.58 1.93 -10.54
C GLN A 105 -25.52 3.46 -10.75
N HIS A 106 -26.37 4.23 -10.05
CA HIS A 106 -26.37 5.70 -10.06
C HIS A 106 -25.20 6.34 -9.29
N GLU A 107 -24.60 5.66 -8.31
CA GLU A 107 -23.51 6.20 -7.49
C GLU A 107 -22.11 5.91 -8.06
N LYS A 108 -22.00 5.08 -9.09
CA LYS A 108 -20.73 4.80 -9.79
C LYS A 108 -20.05 6.05 -10.36
N ARG A 109 -20.79 7.15 -10.55
CA ARG A 109 -20.22 8.44 -10.97
C ARG A 109 -19.41 9.12 -9.84
N ILE A 110 -19.80 8.94 -8.58
CA ILE A 110 -19.12 9.49 -7.40
C ILE A 110 -17.90 8.62 -7.01
N ALA A 111 -17.91 7.35 -7.38
CA ALA A 111 -16.79 6.44 -7.15
C ALA A 111 -15.44 6.94 -7.71
N LYS A 112 -15.43 7.53 -8.91
CA LYS A 112 -14.20 8.03 -9.54
C LYS A 112 -13.56 9.22 -8.80
N PRO A 113 -14.29 10.33 -8.52
CA PRO A 113 -13.71 11.43 -7.76
C PRO A 113 -13.36 11.03 -6.32
N LEU A 114 -14.11 10.11 -5.71
CA LEU A 114 -13.79 9.59 -4.38
C LEU A 114 -12.48 8.79 -4.37
N LEU A 115 -12.25 7.93 -5.36
CA LEU A 115 -10.98 7.21 -5.52
C LEU A 115 -9.80 8.16 -5.73
N ALA A 116 -9.99 9.20 -6.55
CA ALA A 116 -8.97 10.23 -6.75
C ALA A 116 -8.68 10.98 -5.44
N ALA A 117 -9.71 11.37 -4.70
CA ALA A 117 -9.58 12.01 -3.39
C ALA A 117 -8.86 11.12 -2.37
N ALA A 118 -9.19 9.82 -2.31
CA ALA A 118 -8.53 8.85 -1.44
C ALA A 118 -7.04 8.71 -1.76
N THR A 119 -6.69 8.68 -3.06
CA THR A 119 -5.29 8.61 -3.51
C THR A 119 -4.53 9.89 -3.14
N VAL A 120 -5.12 11.06 -3.37
CA VAL A 120 -4.53 12.36 -2.99
C VAL A 120 -4.35 12.45 -1.48
N LEU A 121 -5.37 12.08 -0.71
CA LEU A 121 -5.35 12.13 0.75
C LEU A 121 -4.31 11.17 1.32
N PHE A 122 -4.11 10.00 0.71
CA PHE A 122 -3.07 9.06 1.09
C PHE A 122 -1.67 9.70 0.98
N TYR A 123 -1.35 10.30 -0.18
CA TYR A 123 -0.06 10.97 -0.36
C TYR A 123 0.09 12.20 0.53
N LEU A 124 -0.99 12.94 0.76
CA LEU A 124 -1.01 14.07 1.70
C LEU A 124 -0.72 13.59 3.13
N GLY A 125 -1.28 12.44 3.54
CA GLY A 125 -0.97 11.77 4.80
C GLY A 125 0.49 11.35 4.91
N CYS A 126 1.07 10.80 3.83
CA CYS A 126 2.51 10.47 3.79
C CYS A 126 3.39 11.73 3.96
N LEU A 127 3.05 12.82 3.26
CA LEU A 127 3.74 14.11 3.41
C LEU A 127 3.59 14.66 4.83
N PHE A 128 2.39 14.60 5.40
CA PHE A 128 2.12 15.05 6.76
C PHE A 128 2.93 14.26 7.79
N ALA A 129 2.99 12.92 7.66
CA ALA A 129 3.80 12.09 8.53
C ALA A 129 5.30 12.45 8.44
N TYR A 130 5.79 12.74 7.23
CA TYR A 130 7.18 13.12 7.00
C TYR A 130 7.52 14.52 7.52
N PHE A 131 6.69 15.53 7.23
CA PHE A 131 7.01 16.93 7.53
C PHE A 131 6.54 17.42 8.90
N VAL A 132 5.52 16.79 9.49
CA VAL A 132 4.92 17.26 10.76
C VAL A 132 5.18 16.27 11.88
N VAL A 133 4.95 14.98 11.66
CA VAL A 133 5.09 13.98 12.73
C VAL A 133 6.56 13.68 13.02
N MET A 134 7.37 13.40 11.99
CA MET A 134 8.79 13.08 12.17
C MET A 134 9.61 14.15 12.91
N PRO A 135 9.48 15.48 12.66
CA PRO A 135 10.23 16.48 13.43
C PRO A 135 9.67 16.75 14.83
N VAL A 136 8.46 16.29 15.14
CA VAL A 136 7.83 16.45 16.46
C VAL A 136 8.22 15.31 17.41
N ILE A 137 8.62 14.15 16.88
CA ILE A 137 9.11 12.98 17.62
C ILE A 137 10.63 13.04 17.73
#